data_AF-A0A972LHW4-F1
#
_entry.id   AF-A0A972LHW4-F1
#
_cell.length_a   1.000
_cell.length_b   1.000
_cell.length_c   1.000
_cell.angle_alpha   90.00
_cell.angle_beta   90.00
_cell.angle_gamma   90.00
#
_symmetry.space_group_name_H-M   'P 1'
#
loop_
_entity.id
_entity.type
_entity.pdbx_description
1 polymer ?
#
loop_
_entity_poly.entity_id
_entity_poly.type
_entity_poly.pdbx_seq_one_letter_code
_entity_poly.pdbx_strand_id
1 'polypeptide(L)'
;KLLDKLYNTFHSLGRLIAPDVQDWQQAGKIIAKMGRKYGFEKRFLSRITNDVLIAITARKVGAVVITKNKKDFLLIKEFLNFKMSE
;
A
#
# COMPACT_ATOMS: atom_id res chain seq x y z
N LYS A 1 7.24 25.48 2.67
CA LYS A 1 8.38 24.50 2.65
C LYS A 1 8.18 23.59 1.43
N LEU A 2 9.24 22.97 0.86
CA LEU A 2 9.14 22.19 -0.41
C LEU A 2 8.04 21.12 -0.38
N LEU A 3 7.87 20.45 0.76
CA LEU A 3 6.83 19.44 0.98
C LEU A 3 5.41 19.99 0.74
N ASP A 4 5.09 21.15 1.31
CA ASP A 4 3.78 21.79 1.16
C ASP A 4 3.48 22.11 -0.31
N LYS A 5 4.51 22.53 -1.06
CA LYS A 5 4.39 22.82 -2.49
C LYS A 5 4.08 21.55 -3.29
N LEU A 6 4.77 20.45 -3.00
CA LEU A 6 4.51 19.15 -3.64
C LEU A 6 3.10 18.65 -3.30
N TYR A 7 2.73 18.68 -2.02
CA TYR A 7 1.39 18.30 -1.57
C TYR A 7 0.30 19.06 -2.33
N ASN A 8 0.37 20.40 -2.33
CA ASN A 8 -0.62 21.24 -3.01
C ASN A 8 -0.68 20.97 -4.52
N THR A 9 0.46 20.71 -5.15
CA THR A 9 0.54 20.40 -6.59
C THR A 9 -0.15 19.08 -6.92
N PHE A 10 0.13 17.99 -6.19
CA PHE A 10 -0.52 16.71 -6.45
C PHE A 10 -1.99 16.70 -6.04
N HIS A 11 -2.34 17.42 -4.98
CA HIS A 11 -3.73 17.58 -4.54
C HIS A 11 -4.56 18.31 -5.61
N SER A 12 -4.10 19.45 -6.13
CA SER A 12 -4.85 20.21 -7.15
C SER A 12 -5.00 19.46 -8.48
N LEU A 13 -4.06 18.57 -8.80
CA LEU A 13 -4.11 17.71 -9.98
C LEU A 13 -4.95 16.43 -9.78
N GLY A 14 -5.54 16.20 -8.60
CA GLY A 14 -6.27 14.97 -8.30
C GLY A 14 -5.39 13.71 -8.28
N ARG A 15 -4.08 13.88 -8.05
CA ARG A 15 -3.08 12.80 -8.04
C ARG A 15 -2.71 12.33 -6.64
N LEU A 16 -3.30 12.94 -5.61
CA LEU A 16 -3.18 12.47 -4.23
C LEU A 16 -4.26 11.43 -3.96
N ILE A 17 -3.85 10.19 -3.73
CA ILE A 17 -4.77 9.08 -3.46
C ILE A 17 -4.80 8.81 -1.96
N ALA A 18 -5.98 8.94 -1.36
CA ALA A 18 -6.23 8.54 0.01
C ALA A 18 -7.02 7.21 0.02
N PRO A 19 -6.62 6.23 0.85
CA PRO A 19 -7.41 5.01 1.01
C PRO A 19 -8.79 5.31 1.58
N ASP A 20 -9.82 4.71 1.01
CA ASP A 20 -11.20 4.77 1.51
C ASP A 20 -11.52 3.60 2.45
N VAL A 21 -12.74 3.59 2.99
CA VAL A 21 -13.21 2.56 3.95
C VAL A 21 -13.11 1.14 3.37
N GLN A 22 -13.33 0.96 2.06
CA GLN A 22 -13.24 -0.35 1.42
C GLN A 22 -11.79 -0.81 1.31
N ASP A 23 -10.87 0.10 1.02
CA ASP A 23 -9.43 -0.19 1.00
C ASP A 23 -8.95 -0.66 2.39
N TRP A 24 -9.39 0.02 3.45
CA TRP A 24 -9.08 -0.37 4.84
C TRP A 24 -9.63 -1.76 5.17
N GLN A 25 -10.87 -2.05 4.79
CA GLN A 25 -11.47 -3.37 5.02
C GLN A 25 -10.70 -4.47 4.25
N GLN A 26 -10.32 -4.21 3.01
CA GLN A 26 -9.55 -5.14 2.19
C GLN A 26 -8.14 -5.36 2.77
N ALA A 27 -7.49 -4.28 3.23
CA ALA A 27 -6.18 -4.36 3.88
C ALA A 27 -6.23 -5.27 5.10
N GLY A 28 -7.21 -5.10 5.99
CA GLY A 28 -7.40 -5.97 7.16
C GLY A 28 -7.55 -7.46 6.77
N LYS A 29 -8.30 -7.76 5.71
CA LYS A 29 -8.46 -9.13 5.20
C LYS A 29 -7.14 -9.71 4.68
N ILE A 30 -6.33 -8.92 3.97
CA ILE A 30 -5.02 -9.33 3.45
C ILE A 30 -4.05 -9.55 4.61
N ILE A 31 -3.95 -8.60 5.54
CA ILE A 31 -3.07 -8.68 6.71
C ILE A 31 -3.41 -9.90 7.57
N ALA A 32 -4.69 -10.19 7.79
CA ALA A 32 -5.11 -11.39 8.51
C ALA A 32 -4.66 -12.69 7.80
N LYS A 33 -4.71 -12.74 6.47
CA LYS A 33 -4.19 -13.88 5.69
C LYS A 33 -2.68 -13.98 5.78
N MET A 34 -1.96 -12.86 5.68
CA MET A 34 -0.50 -12.81 5.82
C MET A 34 -0.05 -13.26 7.20
N GLY A 35 -0.68 -12.75 8.27
CA GLY A 35 -0.32 -13.13 9.64
C GLY A 35 -0.59 -14.60 9.95
N ARG A 36 -1.61 -15.22 9.33
CA ARG A 36 -1.79 -16.68 9.40
C ARG A 36 -0.67 -17.47 8.73
N LYS A 37 -0.03 -16.92 7.69
CA LYS A 37 1.05 -17.58 6.94
C LYS A 37 2.44 -17.34 7.55
N TYR A 38 2.72 -16.13 8.04
CA TYR A 38 4.07 -15.73 8.48
C TYR A 38 4.16 -15.34 9.97
N GLY A 39 3.04 -15.26 10.69
CA GLY A 39 2.98 -14.83 12.09
C GLY A 39 2.60 -13.35 12.27
N PHE A 40 2.13 -13.02 13.48
CA PHE A 40 1.64 -11.69 13.88
C PHE A 40 2.60 -11.02 14.86
N GLU A 41 3.78 -10.58 14.40
CA GLU A 41 4.61 -9.69 15.22
C GLU A 41 4.09 -8.24 15.15
N LYS A 42 3.93 -7.54 16.28
CA LYS A 42 3.40 -6.15 16.31
C LYS A 42 4.15 -5.19 15.39
N ARG A 43 5.48 -5.31 15.33
CA ARG A 43 6.33 -4.47 14.46
C ARG A 43 6.09 -4.76 12.98
N PHE A 44 5.86 -6.02 12.63
CA PHE A 44 5.55 -6.44 11.27
C PHE A 44 4.18 -5.91 10.81
N LEU A 45 3.16 -5.99 11.66
CA LEU A 45 1.79 -5.56 11.32
C LEU A 45 1.68 -4.04 11.06
N SER A 46 2.30 -3.21 11.91
CA SER A 46 2.30 -1.75 11.70
C SER A 46 3.02 -1.39 10.40
N ARG A 47 4.17 -2.03 10.12
CA ARG A 47 4.94 -1.77 8.89
C ARG A 47 4.18 -2.21 7.63
N ILE A 48 3.61 -3.41 7.63
CA ILE A 48 2.96 -3.99 6.44
C ILE A 48 1.63 -3.30 6.10
N THR A 49 0.95 -2.70 7.08
CA THR A 49 -0.37 -2.08 6.86
C THR A 49 -0.31 -0.97 5.80
N ASN A 50 0.68 -0.09 5.89
CA ASN A 50 0.85 1.01 4.94
C ASN A 50 1.22 0.49 3.54
N ASP A 51 2.10 -0.51 3.45
CA ASP A 51 2.49 -1.11 2.17
C ASP A 51 1.31 -1.83 1.49
N VAL A 52 0.45 -2.51 2.28
CA VAL A 52 -0.78 -3.12 1.76
C VAL A 52 -1.75 -2.06 1.23
N LEU A 53 -1.94 -0.94 1.93
CA LEU A 53 -2.79 0.15 1.46
C LEU A 53 -2.26 0.79 0.18
N ILE A 54 -0.95 0.98 0.07
CA ILE A 54 -0.30 1.46 -1.16
C ILE A 54 -0.56 0.47 -2.30
N ALA A 55 -0.42 -0.83 -2.07
CA ALA A 55 -0.64 -1.85 -3.11
C ALA A 55 -2.11 -1.91 -3.56
N ILE A 56 -3.06 -1.86 -2.62
CA ILE A 56 -4.51 -1.83 -2.91
C ILE A 56 -4.87 -0.59 -3.73
N THR A 57 -4.48 0.59 -3.26
CA THR A 57 -4.82 1.85 -3.93
C THR A 57 -4.15 1.97 -5.29
N ALA A 58 -2.88 1.56 -5.42
CA ALA A 58 -2.20 1.51 -6.71
C ALA A 58 -2.93 0.59 -7.70
N ARG A 59 -3.33 -0.61 -7.26
CA ARG A 59 -4.15 -1.51 -8.10
C ARG A 59 -5.48 -0.87 -8.49
N LYS A 60 -6.17 -0.24 -7.54
CA LYS A 60 -7.49 0.39 -7.75
C LYS A 60 -7.46 1.45 -8.84
N VAL A 61 -6.39 2.25 -8.90
CA VAL A 61 -6.23 3.33 -9.89
C VAL A 61 -5.43 2.89 -11.13
N GLY A 62 -5.06 1.61 -11.25
CA GLY A 62 -4.27 1.09 -12.37
C GLY A 62 -2.81 1.54 -12.40
N ALA A 63 -2.28 2.03 -11.28
CA ALA A 63 -0.90 2.49 -11.15
C ALA A 63 0.10 1.34 -10.92
N VAL A 64 1.38 1.70 -11.01
CA VAL A 64 2.53 0.83 -10.71
C VAL A 64 3.18 1.31 -9.42
N VAL A 65 3.40 0.40 -8.47
CA VAL A 65 4.15 0.70 -7.26
C VAL A 65 5.64 0.84 -7.58
N ILE A 66 6.24 1.97 -7.23
CA ILE A 66 7.70 2.19 -7.25
C ILE A 66 8.19 2.19 -5.82
N THR A 67 9.11 1.30 -5.47
CA THR A 67 9.53 1.11 -4.07
C THR A 67 10.93 0.55 -3.93
N LYS A 68 11.65 1.02 -2.91
CA LYS A 68 12.89 0.36 -2.45
C LYS A 68 12.61 -0.81 -1.50
N ASN A 69 11.40 -0.93 -0.94
CA ASN A 69 11.00 -2.02 -0.06
C ASN A 69 10.50 -3.25 -0.85
N LYS A 70 11.29 -3.74 -1.80
CA LYS A 70 10.87 -4.84 -2.70
C LYS A 70 10.40 -6.08 -1.93
N LYS A 71 11.06 -6.40 -0.81
CA LYS A 71 10.76 -7.59 0.00
C LYS A 71 9.31 -7.62 0.48
N ASP A 72 8.83 -6.54 1.09
CA ASP A 72 7.47 -6.52 1.64
C ASP A 72 6.41 -6.51 0.52
N PHE A 73 6.65 -5.79 -0.59
CA PHE A 73 5.73 -5.80 -1.73
C PHE A 73 5.69 -7.14 -2.47
N LEU A 74 6.78 -7.91 -2.50
CA LEU A 74 6.78 -9.28 -3.00
C LEU A 74 5.93 -10.21 -2.12
N LEU A 75 5.99 -10.07 -0.79
CA LEU A 75 5.11 -10.82 0.11
C LEU A 75 3.63 -10.45 -0.10
N ILE A 76 3.33 -9.16 -0.31
CA ILE A 76 1.96 -8.71 -0.57
C ILE A 76 1.45 -9.25 -1.91
N LYS A 77 2.32 -9.40 -2.93
CA LYS A 77 1.97 -9.97 -4.24
C LYS A 77 1.41 -11.39 -4.18
N GLU A 78 1.75 -12.15 -3.13
CA GLU A 78 1.20 -13.49 -2.91
C GLU A 78 -0.31 -13.45 -2.56
N PHE A 79 -0.85 -12.30 -2.13
CA PHE A 79 -2.24 -12.13 -1.69
C PHE A 79 -3.03 -11.13 -2.53
N LEU A 80 -2.35 -10.26 -3.26
CA LEU A 80 -2.94 -9.21 -4.09
C LEU A 80 -2.17 -9.09 -5.40
N ASN A 81 -2.85 -9.23 -6.54
CA ASN A 81 -2.22 -8.96 -7.83
C ASN A 81 -2.19 -7.45 -8.11
N PHE A 82 -1.00 -6.86 -8.18
CA PHE A 82 -0.78 -5.45 -8.56
C PHE A 82 0.53 -5.31 -9.35
N LYS A 83 0.70 -4.18 -10.05
CA LYS A 83 1.91 -3.88 -10.81
C LYS A 83 2.96 -3.22 -9.91
N MET A 84 4.21 -3.62 -10.04
CA MET A 84 5.35 -2.97 -9.40
C MET A 84 6.54 -2.92 -10.36
N SER A 85 7.35 -1.87 -10.26
CA SER A 85 8.60 -1.71 -10.99
C SER A 85 9.76 -1.52 -10.01
N GLU A 86 10.96 -1.73 -10.53
CA GLU A 86 12.22 -1.44 -9.84
C GLU A 86 12.47 0.06 -9.68
#